data_AF-A0A940URS7-F1
#
_entry.id   AF-A0A940URS7-F1
#
_cell.length_a   1.000
_cell.length_b   1.000
_cell.length_c   1.000
_cell.angle_alpha   90.00
_cell.angle_beta   90.00
_cell.angle_gamma   90.00
#
_symmetry.space_group_name_H-M   'P 1'
#
loop_
_entity.id
_entity.type
_entity.pdbx_description
1 polymer ?
#
loop_
_entity_poly.entity_id
_entity_poly.type
_entity_poly.pdbx_seq_one_letter_code
_entity_poly.pdbx_strand_id
1 'polypeptide(L)'
;MGSFEYYRPASIGEAMALMEGSGGRGVYIAGGTDVMVLIRQKKLSPGCLISLRNIGDLAYLDTSSGLAIGSAVTHNAIAKNDFIQKKYSALTDATNKVGSLQIRNVATMGGNICNAAPSADTACPLLVLDASVVIAGRDGERRVPVDEFFLGPNKVALESGEIVKGFAMPAFNDRTGSAYIKHTRRQAMDLPMLGVAARVTIRIDGDEIGCKDALCAIDTISNILKRFEDEKLVCEDVRIAMGVVAPRPMRAKKAEEALKGKVISEGLFQEIGEIAASECQPRDSVRGEAWYRRDMVKVLTKRAILRAVDRIIRPDDMIWPERLW
;
A
#
# COMPACT_ATOMS: atom_id res chain seq x y z
N MET A 1 -27.36 16.44 -13.07
CA MET A 1 -25.91 16.65 -13.29
C MET A 1 -25.79 17.86 -14.20
N GLY A 2 -24.89 18.80 -13.94
CA GLY A 2 -24.58 19.84 -14.92
C GLY A 2 -23.94 19.22 -16.16
N SER A 3 -24.05 19.86 -17.32
CA SER A 3 -23.31 19.45 -18.52
C SER A 3 -21.82 19.71 -18.31
N PHE A 4 -20.99 18.80 -18.80
CA PHE A 4 -19.54 18.96 -18.89
C PHE A 4 -19.05 18.32 -20.19
N GLU A 5 -17.95 18.84 -20.71
CA GLU A 5 -17.28 18.23 -21.86
C GLU A 5 -16.45 17.02 -21.41
N TYR A 6 -16.27 16.04 -22.29
CA TYR A 6 -15.49 14.84 -22.01
C TYR A 6 -14.43 14.62 -23.08
N TYR A 7 -13.17 14.73 -22.68
CA TYR A 7 -12.01 14.61 -23.57
C TYR A 7 -11.33 13.25 -23.42
N ARG A 8 -10.80 12.75 -24.53
CA ARG A 8 -10.11 11.46 -24.63
C ARG A 8 -8.73 11.62 -25.31
N PRO A 9 -7.78 12.28 -24.63
CA PRO A 9 -6.43 12.42 -25.17
C PRO A 9 -5.77 11.07 -25.42
N ALA A 10 -4.86 11.02 -26.39
CA ALA A 10 -4.07 9.85 -26.75
C ALA A 10 -2.71 9.82 -26.00
N SER A 11 -2.25 10.95 -25.48
CA SER A 11 -0.96 11.10 -24.81
C SER A 11 -1.03 11.89 -23.51
N ILE A 12 0.00 11.76 -22.67
CA ILE A 12 0.16 12.58 -21.45
C ILE A 12 0.25 14.06 -21.82
N GLY A 13 1.00 14.41 -22.88
CA GLY A 13 1.14 15.79 -23.35
C GLY A 13 -0.19 16.42 -23.75
N GLU A 14 -1.02 15.72 -24.52
CA GLU A 14 -2.36 16.19 -24.87
C GLU A 14 -3.26 16.36 -23.63
N ALA A 15 -3.19 15.44 -22.67
CA ALA A 15 -3.95 15.54 -21.43
C ALA A 15 -3.58 16.79 -20.62
N MET A 16 -2.27 17.10 -20.52
CA MET A 16 -1.78 18.30 -19.85
C MET A 16 -2.19 19.58 -20.60
N ALA A 17 -2.11 19.59 -21.93
CA ALA A 17 -2.54 20.73 -22.74
C ALA A 17 -4.04 21.03 -22.57
N LEU A 18 -4.88 19.99 -22.55
CA LEU A 18 -6.32 20.12 -22.27
C LEU A 18 -6.58 20.63 -20.85
N MET A 19 -5.79 20.20 -19.87
CA MET A 19 -5.92 20.67 -18.49
C MET A 19 -5.58 22.16 -18.38
N GLU A 20 -4.50 22.61 -19.01
CA GLU A 20 -4.13 24.03 -19.09
C GLU A 20 -5.21 24.87 -19.79
N GLY A 21 -5.73 24.38 -20.92
CA GLY A 21 -6.80 25.02 -21.69
C GLY A 21 -8.18 25.04 -20.99
N SER A 22 -8.36 24.31 -19.90
CA SER A 22 -9.65 24.19 -19.21
C SER A 22 -10.06 25.41 -18.37
N GLY A 23 -9.18 26.41 -18.25
CA GLY A 23 -9.41 27.60 -17.44
C GLY A 23 -9.60 27.28 -15.94
N GLY A 24 -8.90 26.26 -15.44
CA GLY A 24 -8.97 25.81 -14.04
C GLY A 24 -10.22 25.02 -13.68
N ARG A 25 -11.07 24.67 -14.66
CA ARG A 25 -12.30 23.88 -14.45
C ARG A 25 -12.20 22.44 -14.95
N GLY A 26 -11.03 22.02 -15.43
CA GLY A 26 -10.75 20.66 -15.85
C GLY A 26 -10.49 19.72 -14.68
N VAL A 27 -10.91 18.47 -14.82
CA VAL A 27 -10.61 17.40 -13.85
C VAL A 27 -10.14 16.16 -14.61
N TYR A 28 -8.98 15.63 -14.22
CA TYR A 28 -8.54 14.33 -14.70
C TYR A 28 -9.44 13.21 -14.16
N ILE A 29 -9.78 12.26 -15.02
CA ILE A 29 -10.55 11.08 -14.66
C ILE A 29 -9.89 9.80 -15.17
N ALA A 30 -9.60 8.89 -14.25
CA ALA A 30 -9.12 7.54 -14.55
C ALA A 30 -10.27 6.52 -14.42
N GLY A 31 -10.32 5.81 -13.29
CA GLY A 31 -11.38 4.84 -13.00
C GLY A 31 -12.76 5.45 -12.68
N GLY A 32 -12.79 6.73 -12.30
CA GLY A 32 -14.02 7.46 -12.02
C GLY A 32 -14.73 7.10 -10.71
N THR A 33 -14.20 6.17 -9.91
CA THR A 33 -14.84 5.64 -8.69
C THR A 33 -15.00 6.68 -7.58
N ASP A 34 -14.17 7.71 -7.58
CA ASP A 34 -14.22 8.82 -6.63
C ASP A 34 -14.78 10.07 -7.30
N VAL A 35 -14.21 10.46 -8.46
CA VAL A 35 -14.62 11.65 -9.22
C VAL A 35 -16.12 11.65 -9.53
N MET A 36 -16.66 10.54 -10.05
CA MET A 36 -18.09 10.49 -10.41
C MET A 36 -19.01 10.54 -9.17
N VAL A 37 -18.54 10.02 -8.04
CA VAL A 37 -19.28 10.09 -6.77
C VAL A 37 -19.32 11.53 -6.26
N LEU A 38 -18.19 12.26 -6.31
CA LEU A 38 -18.13 13.66 -5.92
C LEU A 38 -19.03 14.56 -6.80
N ILE A 39 -19.07 14.29 -8.11
CA ILE A 39 -19.98 15.01 -9.03
C ILE A 39 -21.45 14.71 -8.70
N ARG A 40 -21.81 13.44 -8.46
CA ARG A 40 -23.18 13.07 -8.06
C ARG A 40 -23.61 13.70 -6.75
N GLN A 41 -22.68 13.84 -5.80
CA GLN A 41 -22.89 14.52 -4.51
C GLN A 41 -22.83 16.04 -4.60
N LYS A 42 -22.66 16.62 -5.81
CA LYS A 42 -22.49 18.07 -6.06
C LYS A 42 -21.31 18.70 -5.30
N LYS A 43 -20.33 17.89 -4.88
CA LYS A 43 -19.08 18.35 -4.25
C LYS A 43 -18.01 18.73 -5.26
N LEU A 44 -18.19 18.32 -6.51
CA LEU A 44 -17.34 18.65 -7.64
C LEU A 44 -18.23 19.02 -8.83
N SER A 45 -17.91 20.12 -9.52
CA SER A 45 -18.67 20.62 -10.68
C SER A 45 -17.70 21.04 -11.79
N PRO A 46 -17.11 20.07 -12.51
CA PRO A 46 -16.09 20.36 -13.52
C PRO A 46 -16.73 21.00 -14.75
N GLY A 47 -15.98 21.85 -15.45
CA GLY A 47 -16.32 22.30 -16.79
C GLY A 47 -16.04 21.23 -17.84
N CYS A 48 -14.96 20.46 -17.64
CA CYS A 48 -14.64 19.31 -18.47
C CYS A 48 -13.96 18.19 -17.67
N LEU A 49 -14.10 16.97 -18.19
CA LEU A 49 -13.40 15.77 -17.72
C LEU A 49 -12.39 15.33 -18.76
N ILE A 50 -11.16 15.07 -18.32
CA ILE A 50 -10.05 14.66 -19.19
C ILE A 50 -9.69 13.22 -18.85
N SER A 51 -10.01 12.30 -19.75
CA SER A 51 -9.84 10.86 -19.52
C SER A 51 -8.38 10.43 -19.64
N LEU A 52 -7.87 9.76 -18.61
CA LEU A 52 -6.54 9.16 -18.60
C LEU A 52 -6.54 7.70 -19.07
N ARG A 53 -7.72 7.11 -19.32
CA ARG A 53 -7.89 5.66 -19.55
C ARG A 53 -7.26 5.16 -20.86
N ASN A 54 -7.13 6.02 -21.88
CA ASN A 54 -6.66 5.61 -23.21
C ASN A 54 -5.18 5.96 -23.47
N ILE A 55 -4.45 6.42 -22.45
CA ILE A 55 -3.04 6.78 -22.58
C ILE A 55 -2.20 5.54 -22.27
N GLY A 56 -1.59 4.95 -23.30
CA GLY A 56 -0.79 3.72 -23.17
C GLY A 56 0.34 3.84 -22.15
N ASP A 57 0.99 5.00 -22.10
CA ASP A 57 2.09 5.31 -21.18
C ASP A 57 1.69 5.32 -19.69
N LEU A 58 0.40 5.24 -19.38
CA LEU A 58 -0.11 5.12 -18.01
C LEU A 58 -0.52 3.69 -17.66
N ALA A 59 -0.57 2.77 -18.63
CA ALA A 59 -1.13 1.43 -18.48
C ALA A 59 -0.07 0.35 -18.76
N TYR A 60 1.02 0.35 -17.98
CA TYR A 60 2.13 -0.60 -18.12
C TYR A 60 2.45 -1.33 -16.81
N LEU A 61 3.04 -2.51 -16.94
CA LEU A 61 3.65 -3.29 -15.88
C LEU A 61 5.02 -3.78 -16.36
N ASP A 62 6.08 -3.42 -15.66
CA ASP A 62 7.46 -3.82 -15.96
C ASP A 62 8.11 -4.41 -14.69
N THR A 63 8.67 -5.59 -14.84
CA THR A 63 9.27 -6.39 -13.75
C THR A 63 10.77 -6.64 -13.96
N SER A 64 11.40 -5.99 -14.93
CA SER A 64 12.78 -6.24 -15.35
C SER A 64 13.84 -5.87 -14.29
N SER A 65 13.59 -4.80 -13.53
CA SER A 65 14.56 -4.17 -12.62
C SER A 65 13.97 -3.88 -11.23
N GLY A 66 12.90 -4.58 -10.88
CA GLY A 66 12.06 -4.30 -9.72
C GLY A 66 10.60 -4.40 -10.13
N LEU A 67 9.79 -3.43 -9.74
CA LEU A 67 8.41 -3.33 -10.20
C LEU A 67 8.09 -1.89 -10.54
N ALA A 68 7.83 -1.63 -11.82
CA ALA A 68 7.27 -0.38 -12.30
C ALA A 68 5.83 -0.60 -12.78
N ILE A 69 4.91 0.23 -12.28
CA ILE A 69 3.49 0.12 -12.57
C ILE A 69 2.94 1.48 -12.99
N GLY A 70 2.27 1.53 -14.14
CA GLY A 70 1.57 2.71 -14.62
C GLY A 70 0.38 3.11 -13.74
N SER A 71 0.08 4.40 -13.69
CA SER A 71 -0.96 4.95 -12.82
C SER A 71 -2.39 4.55 -13.22
N ALA A 72 -2.60 4.15 -14.47
CA ALA A 72 -3.87 3.65 -14.99
C ALA A 72 -4.07 2.14 -14.80
N VAL A 73 -3.07 1.41 -14.27
CA VAL A 73 -3.23 -0.01 -13.94
C VAL A 73 -4.27 -0.18 -12.84
N THR A 74 -5.21 -1.09 -13.07
CA THR A 74 -6.34 -1.32 -12.16
C THR A 74 -5.94 -2.16 -10.96
N HIS A 75 -6.64 -2.01 -9.84
CA HIS A 75 -6.41 -2.86 -8.66
C HIS A 75 -6.60 -4.34 -8.98
N ASN A 76 -7.54 -4.71 -9.86
CA ASN A 76 -7.74 -6.10 -10.25
C ASN A 76 -6.57 -6.66 -11.09
N ALA A 77 -5.95 -5.85 -11.94
CA ALA A 77 -4.77 -6.27 -12.71
C ALA A 77 -3.57 -6.53 -11.78
N ILE A 78 -3.37 -5.67 -10.78
CA ILE A 78 -2.33 -5.84 -9.75
C ILE A 78 -2.59 -7.12 -8.93
N ALA A 79 -3.83 -7.29 -8.46
CA ALA A 79 -4.22 -8.43 -7.63
C ALA A 79 -4.04 -9.79 -8.31
N LYS A 80 -4.10 -9.85 -9.65
CA LYS A 80 -3.99 -11.07 -10.45
C LYS A 80 -2.60 -11.34 -11.03
N ASN A 81 -1.63 -10.46 -10.79
CA ASN A 81 -0.31 -10.62 -11.37
C ASN A 81 0.59 -11.51 -10.49
N ASP A 82 1.00 -12.66 -11.01
CA ASP A 82 1.77 -13.67 -10.25
C ASP A 82 3.08 -13.13 -9.68
N PHE A 83 3.80 -12.28 -10.42
CA PHE A 83 5.05 -11.69 -9.95
C PHE A 83 4.81 -10.76 -8.76
N ILE A 84 3.75 -9.93 -8.82
CA ILE A 84 3.36 -9.05 -7.71
C ILE A 84 2.88 -9.88 -6.51
N GLN A 85 2.08 -10.92 -6.74
CA GLN A 85 1.63 -11.83 -5.67
C GLN A 85 2.78 -12.47 -4.91
N LYS A 86 3.88 -12.81 -5.61
CA LYS A 86 5.04 -13.47 -5.00
C LYS A 86 6.01 -12.46 -4.37
N LYS A 87 6.38 -11.40 -5.08
CA LYS A 87 7.48 -10.49 -4.68
C LYS A 87 7.03 -9.19 -4.00
N TYR A 88 5.79 -8.76 -4.19
CA TYR A 88 5.24 -7.49 -3.70
C TYR A 88 3.88 -7.70 -3.02
N SER A 89 3.77 -8.79 -2.28
CA SER A 89 2.51 -9.36 -1.77
C SER A 89 1.69 -8.43 -0.86
N ALA A 90 2.28 -7.41 -0.23
CA ALA A 90 1.53 -6.35 0.43
C ALA A 90 0.61 -5.56 -0.53
N LEU A 91 1.02 -5.34 -1.79
CA LEU A 91 0.14 -4.73 -2.81
C LEU A 91 -1.00 -5.67 -3.15
N THR A 92 -0.75 -6.97 -3.27
CA THR A 92 -1.79 -7.98 -3.52
C THR A 92 -2.80 -8.00 -2.38
N ASP A 93 -2.35 -8.03 -1.12
CA ASP A 93 -3.21 -7.98 0.06
C ASP A 93 -4.13 -6.75 0.06
N ALA A 94 -3.57 -5.58 -0.25
CA ALA A 94 -4.33 -4.34 -0.31
C ALA A 94 -5.32 -4.32 -1.45
N THR A 95 -4.84 -4.60 -2.67
CA THR A 95 -5.66 -4.53 -3.89
C THR A 95 -6.80 -5.53 -3.88
N ASN A 96 -6.65 -6.73 -3.31
CA ASN A 96 -7.76 -7.67 -3.14
C ASN A 96 -8.88 -7.18 -2.21
N LYS A 97 -8.59 -6.21 -1.34
CA LYS A 97 -9.51 -5.69 -0.33
C LYS A 97 -10.03 -4.27 -0.64
N VAL A 98 -9.66 -3.70 -1.78
CA VAL A 98 -10.22 -2.43 -2.26
C VAL A 98 -11.67 -2.66 -2.71
N GLY A 99 -12.60 -1.92 -2.10
CA GLY A 99 -14.01 -1.87 -2.50
C GLY A 99 -14.64 -3.25 -2.79
N SER A 100 -15.36 -3.34 -3.90
CA SER A 100 -15.86 -4.59 -4.47
C SER A 100 -15.07 -4.98 -5.72
N LEU A 101 -15.29 -6.18 -6.26
CA LEU A 101 -14.67 -6.61 -7.52
C LEU A 101 -14.98 -5.64 -8.68
N GLN A 102 -16.20 -5.11 -8.75
CA GLN A 102 -16.61 -4.12 -9.74
C GLN A 102 -15.78 -2.84 -9.63
N ILE A 103 -15.53 -2.36 -8.41
CA ILE A 103 -14.66 -1.21 -8.16
C ILE A 103 -13.24 -1.53 -8.61
N ARG A 104 -12.70 -2.71 -8.25
CA ARG A 104 -11.32 -3.08 -8.62
C ARG A 104 -11.07 -3.22 -10.11
N ASN A 105 -12.10 -3.55 -10.89
CA ASN A 105 -12.01 -3.66 -12.34
C ASN A 105 -11.86 -2.30 -13.04
N VAL A 106 -12.17 -1.19 -12.36
CA VAL A 106 -12.12 0.16 -12.96
C VAL A 106 -11.23 1.13 -12.20
N ALA A 107 -11.16 1.03 -10.87
CA ALA A 107 -10.30 1.86 -10.02
C ALA A 107 -8.83 1.55 -10.28
N THR A 108 -8.04 2.61 -10.42
CA THR A 108 -6.62 2.54 -10.76
C THR A 108 -5.76 2.89 -9.55
N MET A 109 -4.52 2.39 -9.53
CA MET A 109 -3.58 2.72 -8.46
C MET A 109 -3.30 4.22 -8.39
N GLY A 110 -3.14 4.90 -9.54
CA GLY A 110 -2.98 6.35 -9.60
C GLY A 110 -4.15 7.10 -8.98
N GLY A 111 -5.40 6.70 -9.30
CA GLY A 111 -6.59 7.30 -8.70
C GLY A 111 -6.63 7.14 -7.18
N ASN A 112 -6.26 5.95 -6.67
CA ASN A 112 -6.22 5.71 -5.22
C ASN A 112 -5.22 6.61 -4.49
N ILE A 113 -4.02 6.76 -5.06
CA ILE A 113 -2.92 7.49 -4.42
C ILE A 113 -3.08 9.01 -4.59
N CYS A 114 -3.49 9.51 -5.76
CA CYS A 114 -3.74 10.94 -5.99
C CYS A 114 -4.94 11.47 -5.20
N ASN A 115 -5.93 10.63 -4.89
CA ASN A 115 -7.03 11.02 -4.02
C ASN A 115 -6.55 11.30 -2.57
N ALA A 116 -5.42 10.71 -2.16
CA ALA A 116 -4.81 10.89 -0.83
C ALA A 116 -5.79 10.82 0.35
N ALA A 117 -6.76 9.91 0.25
CA ALA A 117 -7.59 9.56 1.37
C ALA A 117 -6.69 8.93 2.45
N PRO A 118 -6.82 9.32 3.74
CA PRO A 118 -6.06 8.68 4.83
C PRO A 118 -6.29 7.17 4.95
N SER A 119 -7.35 6.67 4.32
CA SER A 119 -7.78 5.28 4.23
C SER A 119 -7.46 4.60 2.90
N ALA A 120 -6.57 5.17 2.09
CA ALA A 120 -6.15 4.61 0.81
C ALA A 120 -5.41 3.27 1.02
N ASP A 121 -6.01 2.17 0.54
CA ASP A 121 -5.53 0.81 0.81
C ASP A 121 -4.12 0.55 0.26
N THR A 122 -3.75 1.12 -0.91
CA THR A 122 -2.42 0.87 -1.50
C THR A 122 -1.33 1.81 -0.98
N ALA A 123 -1.66 2.80 -0.15
CA ALA A 123 -0.66 3.75 0.33
C ALA A 123 0.35 3.14 1.30
N CYS A 124 -0.09 2.32 2.26
CA CYS A 124 0.80 1.65 3.21
C CYS A 124 1.72 0.62 2.53
N PRO A 125 1.21 -0.25 1.62
CA PRO A 125 2.07 -1.10 0.80
C PRO A 125 3.15 -0.33 0.03
N LEU A 126 2.81 0.77 -0.64
CA LEU A 126 3.80 1.56 -1.38
C LEU A 126 4.88 2.13 -0.45
N LEU A 127 4.53 2.56 0.76
CA LEU A 127 5.49 3.04 1.75
C LEU A 127 6.48 1.95 2.19
N VAL A 128 6.02 0.73 2.45
CA VAL A 128 6.91 -0.35 2.90
C VAL A 128 7.72 -0.99 1.78
N LEU A 129 7.29 -0.80 0.53
CA LEU A 129 7.98 -1.25 -0.67
C LEU A 129 8.90 -0.17 -1.26
N ASP A 130 9.20 0.89 -0.48
CA ASP A 130 10.11 1.98 -0.84
C ASP A 130 9.78 2.59 -2.22
N ALA A 131 8.49 2.77 -2.52
CA ALA A 131 8.04 3.23 -3.82
C ALA A 131 8.40 4.70 -4.10
N SER A 132 8.74 4.99 -5.34
CA SER A 132 8.84 6.34 -5.90
C SER A 132 7.68 6.60 -6.85
N VAL A 133 7.08 7.79 -6.77
CA VAL A 133 6.05 8.28 -7.68
C VAL A 133 6.73 8.97 -8.86
N VAL A 134 6.47 8.51 -10.08
CA VAL A 134 6.94 9.11 -11.32
C VAL A 134 5.87 10.09 -11.80
N ILE A 135 6.23 11.36 -11.90
CA ILE A 135 5.32 12.47 -12.22
C ILE A 135 5.76 13.08 -13.54
N ALA A 136 4.83 13.18 -14.49
CA ALA A 136 5.02 13.92 -15.72
C ALA A 136 4.49 15.35 -15.55
N GLY A 137 5.34 16.32 -15.86
CA GLY A 137 5.02 17.73 -15.91
C GLY A 137 5.47 18.37 -17.23
N ARG A 138 5.36 19.70 -17.32
CA ARG A 138 5.71 20.46 -18.53
C ARG A 138 7.19 20.32 -18.92
N ASP A 139 8.06 20.29 -17.92
CA ASP A 139 9.52 20.28 -18.09
C ASP A 139 10.10 18.86 -18.10
N GLY A 140 9.26 17.84 -18.20
CA GLY A 140 9.64 16.43 -18.24
C GLY A 140 9.16 15.63 -17.04
N GLU A 141 9.89 14.56 -16.73
CA GLU A 141 9.55 13.65 -15.64
C GLU A 141 10.39 13.92 -14.40
N ARG A 142 9.74 13.91 -13.24
CA ARG A 142 10.41 13.94 -11.93
C ARG A 142 9.96 12.75 -11.08
N ARG A 143 10.80 12.38 -10.13
CA ARG A 143 10.53 11.31 -9.18
C ARG A 143 10.48 11.86 -7.76
N VAL A 144 9.50 11.42 -6.99
CA VAL A 144 9.33 11.79 -5.58
C VAL A 144 9.14 10.52 -4.76
N PRO A 145 9.84 10.36 -3.63
CA PRO A 145 9.54 9.31 -2.67
C PRO A 145 8.06 9.33 -2.26
N VAL A 146 7.41 8.17 -2.16
CA VAL A 146 5.96 8.13 -1.88
C VAL A 146 5.60 8.71 -0.50
N ASP A 147 6.52 8.72 0.45
CA ASP A 147 6.34 9.36 1.76
C ASP A 147 6.35 10.90 1.68
N GLU A 148 7.07 11.48 0.73
CA GLU A 148 7.07 12.91 0.42
C GLU A 148 5.91 13.31 -0.49
N PHE A 149 5.34 12.35 -1.23
CA PHE A 149 4.19 12.61 -2.10
C PHE A 149 2.92 12.99 -1.32
N PHE A 150 2.72 12.44 -0.12
CA PHE A 150 1.56 12.76 0.71
C PHE A 150 1.80 13.99 1.60
N LEU A 151 1.15 15.10 1.25
CA LEU A 151 1.25 16.38 1.98
C LEU A 151 0.16 16.56 3.04
N GLY A 152 -0.91 15.77 2.97
CA GLY A 152 -2.02 15.78 3.93
C GLY A 152 -3.27 15.10 3.38
N PRO A 153 -4.39 15.13 4.13
CA PRO A 153 -5.66 14.59 3.66
C PRO A 153 -6.09 15.23 2.34
N ASN A 154 -6.26 14.42 1.29
CA ASN A 154 -6.61 14.86 -0.06
C ASN A 154 -5.63 15.87 -0.68
N LYS A 155 -4.37 15.88 -0.21
CA LYS A 155 -3.32 16.77 -0.72
C LYS A 155 -2.05 15.99 -1.04
N VAL A 156 -1.61 16.10 -2.28
CA VAL A 156 -0.41 15.44 -2.80
C VAL A 156 0.57 16.45 -3.39
N ALA A 157 1.82 16.03 -3.58
CA ALA A 157 2.88 16.83 -4.18
C ALA A 157 2.79 16.86 -5.72
N LEU A 158 1.60 17.19 -6.25
CA LEU A 158 1.38 17.51 -7.66
C LEU A 158 1.21 19.02 -7.83
N GLU A 159 1.92 19.56 -8.80
CA GLU A 159 1.74 20.91 -9.31
C GLU A 159 0.59 20.96 -10.33
N SER A 160 0.19 22.16 -10.72
CA SER A 160 -0.94 22.36 -11.63
C SER A 160 -0.69 21.69 -12.97
N GLY A 161 -1.60 20.80 -13.37
CA GLY A 161 -1.55 20.11 -14.65
C GLY A 161 -0.74 18.81 -14.66
N GLU A 162 0.10 18.56 -13.66
CA GLU A 162 0.92 17.35 -13.60
C GLU A 162 0.08 16.07 -13.51
N ILE A 163 0.66 14.97 -14.02
CA ILE A 163 0.05 13.65 -14.02
C ILE A 163 1.02 12.66 -13.39
N VAL A 164 0.54 11.86 -12.42
CA VAL A 164 1.30 10.68 -11.99
C VAL A 164 1.34 9.69 -13.16
N LYS A 165 2.53 9.47 -13.72
CA LYS A 165 2.76 8.48 -14.78
C LYS A 165 2.70 7.06 -14.23
N GLY A 166 3.31 6.84 -13.07
CA GLY A 166 3.37 5.53 -12.46
C GLY A 166 4.17 5.52 -11.16
N PHE A 167 4.51 4.32 -10.73
CA PHE A 167 5.20 4.04 -9.48
C PHE A 167 6.34 3.06 -9.76
N ALA A 168 7.46 3.24 -9.10
CA ALA A 168 8.62 2.36 -9.22
C ALA A 168 9.07 1.90 -7.84
N MET A 169 9.25 0.59 -7.69
CA MET A 169 9.76 -0.07 -6.49
C MET A 169 11.03 -0.85 -6.85
N PRO A 170 12.02 -0.91 -5.94
CA PRO A 170 13.25 -1.64 -6.19
C PRO A 170 13.01 -3.15 -6.24
N ALA A 171 13.95 -3.88 -6.85
CA ALA A 171 13.98 -5.34 -6.77
C ALA A 171 14.32 -5.82 -5.34
N PHE A 172 13.63 -6.86 -4.89
CA PHE A 172 13.87 -7.52 -3.62
C PHE A 172 14.38 -8.95 -3.84
N ASN A 173 15.25 -9.41 -2.95
CA ASN A 173 15.75 -10.78 -2.95
C ASN A 173 14.71 -11.77 -2.38
N ASP A 174 14.99 -13.07 -2.49
CA ASP A 174 14.09 -14.14 -2.03
C ASP A 174 13.94 -14.22 -0.51
N ARG A 175 14.82 -13.52 0.23
CA ARG A 175 14.74 -13.40 1.68
C ARG A 175 13.88 -12.23 2.15
N THR A 176 13.20 -11.57 1.21
CA THR A 176 12.35 -10.42 1.49
C THR A 176 10.88 -10.75 1.24
N GLY A 177 10.06 -10.48 2.24
CA GLY A 177 8.62 -10.68 2.23
C GLY A 177 7.91 -9.40 2.61
N SER A 178 6.65 -9.26 2.19
CA SER A 178 5.81 -8.13 2.59
C SER A 178 4.39 -8.59 2.90
N ALA A 179 3.65 -7.82 3.68
CA ALA A 179 2.25 -8.09 3.96
C ALA A 179 1.47 -6.81 4.28
N TYR A 180 0.17 -6.85 4.04
CA TYR A 180 -0.75 -5.79 4.47
C TYR A 180 -2.01 -6.38 5.13
N ILE A 181 -2.35 -5.82 6.28
CA ILE A 181 -3.55 -6.16 7.03
C ILE A 181 -4.48 -4.96 7.02
N LYS A 182 -5.60 -5.12 6.33
CA LYS A 182 -6.74 -4.20 6.38
C LYS A 182 -7.66 -4.63 7.51
N HIS A 183 -7.78 -3.82 8.54
CA HIS A 183 -8.71 -4.03 9.65
C HIS A 183 -9.99 -3.25 9.44
N THR A 184 -11.13 -3.94 9.40
CA THR A 184 -12.45 -3.39 9.05
C THR A 184 -13.54 -3.98 9.95
N ARG A 185 -14.73 -3.36 9.97
CA ARG A 185 -15.89 -3.90 10.70
C ARG A 185 -16.59 -5.03 9.94
N ARG A 186 -16.36 -5.10 8.63
CA ARG A 186 -16.97 -6.08 7.70
C ARG A 186 -15.92 -6.54 6.70
N GLN A 187 -16.07 -7.78 6.22
CA GLN A 187 -15.09 -8.43 5.32
C GLN A 187 -14.98 -7.80 3.92
N ALA A 188 -16.00 -7.06 3.47
CA ALA A 188 -16.02 -6.42 2.15
C ALA A 188 -16.69 -5.04 2.19
N MET A 189 -16.35 -4.18 1.22
CA MET A 189 -16.96 -2.86 1.00
C MET A 189 -16.92 -1.92 2.23
N ASP A 190 -15.86 -1.99 3.03
CA ASP A 190 -15.64 -1.07 4.15
C ASP A 190 -14.32 -0.30 3.99
N LEU A 191 -14.32 0.93 4.49
CA LEU A 191 -13.08 1.69 4.62
C LEU A 191 -12.31 1.16 5.84
N PRO A 192 -10.97 1.07 5.77
CA PRO A 192 -10.18 0.58 6.89
C PRO A 192 -10.45 1.39 8.16
N MET A 193 -10.63 0.69 9.29
CA MET A 193 -10.48 1.26 10.62
C MET A 193 -9.00 1.54 10.91
N LEU A 194 -8.14 0.67 10.38
CA LEU A 194 -6.69 0.66 10.49
C LEU A 194 -6.14 -0.16 9.31
N GLY A 195 -5.03 0.27 8.74
CA GLY A 195 -4.25 -0.54 7.80
C GLY A 195 -2.82 -0.61 8.30
N VAL A 196 -2.21 -1.81 8.33
CA VAL A 196 -0.81 -1.99 8.71
C VAL A 196 -0.12 -2.82 7.64
N ALA A 197 0.98 -2.30 7.10
CA ALA A 197 1.85 -2.98 6.16
C ALA A 197 3.22 -3.21 6.80
N ALA A 198 3.86 -4.32 6.45
CA ALA A 198 5.25 -4.59 6.77
C ALA A 198 5.99 -5.14 5.55
N ARG A 199 7.27 -4.78 5.39
CA ARG A 199 8.24 -5.48 4.55
C ARG A 199 9.40 -5.86 5.44
N VAL A 200 9.87 -7.10 5.35
CA VAL A 200 11.01 -7.60 6.12
C VAL A 200 11.97 -8.33 5.21
N THR A 201 13.26 -8.16 5.46
CA THR A 201 14.33 -9.02 4.93
C THR A 201 14.90 -9.78 6.12
N ILE A 202 15.02 -11.10 6.00
CA ILE A 202 15.52 -11.95 7.09
C ILE A 202 16.82 -12.65 6.71
N ARG A 203 17.58 -13.01 7.74
CA ARG A 203 18.68 -13.98 7.65
C ARG A 203 18.51 -14.99 8.77
N ILE A 204 18.75 -16.25 8.47
CA ILE A 204 18.74 -17.34 9.44
C ILE A 204 20.19 -17.77 9.62
N ASP A 205 20.69 -17.70 10.85
CA ASP A 205 22.06 -18.12 11.19
C ASP A 205 22.12 -19.55 11.73
N GLY A 206 20.99 -20.08 12.19
CA GLY A 206 20.81 -21.48 12.61
C GLY A 206 20.39 -22.40 11.46
N ASP A 207 19.63 -23.44 11.80
CA ASP A 207 19.11 -24.41 10.84
C ASP A 207 17.86 -23.86 10.13
N GLU A 208 17.99 -23.63 8.81
CA GLU A 208 16.90 -23.15 7.96
C GLU A 208 15.70 -24.13 7.93
N ILE A 209 15.94 -25.43 8.16
CA ILE A 209 14.91 -26.47 8.17
C ILE A 209 14.04 -26.34 9.43
N GLY A 210 14.63 -26.06 10.60
CA GLY A 210 13.90 -25.88 11.86
C GLY A 210 12.91 -24.69 11.83
N CYS A 211 13.30 -23.59 11.17
CA CYS A 211 12.43 -22.44 10.91
C CYS A 211 11.26 -22.77 9.96
N LYS A 212 11.52 -23.58 8.92
CA LYS A 212 10.49 -24.04 7.98
C LYS A 212 9.47 -24.94 8.67
N ASP A 213 9.93 -25.88 9.49
CA ASP A 213 9.06 -26.82 10.22
C ASP A 213 8.16 -26.12 11.27
N ALA A 214 8.69 -25.08 11.95
CA ALA A 214 7.93 -24.26 12.90
C ALA A 214 6.67 -23.64 12.28
N LEU A 215 6.79 -23.20 11.03
CA LEU A 215 5.71 -22.56 10.31
C LEU A 215 4.80 -23.57 9.59
N CYS A 216 5.21 -24.83 9.46
CA CYS A 216 4.39 -25.91 8.90
C CYS A 216 3.55 -26.66 9.95
N ALA A 217 3.85 -26.53 11.25
CA ALA A 217 3.07 -27.13 12.34
C ALA A 217 1.83 -26.31 12.74
N ILE A 218 0.84 -26.90 13.41
CA ILE A 218 -0.20 -26.14 14.14
C ILE A 218 0.38 -25.78 15.52
N ASP A 219 1.37 -24.88 15.54
CA ASP A 219 2.04 -24.42 16.76
C ASP A 219 1.50 -23.06 17.23
N THR A 220 1.62 -22.76 18.53
CA THR A 220 1.26 -21.45 19.08
C THR A 220 2.24 -20.37 18.63
N ILE A 221 1.81 -19.10 18.64
CA ILE A 221 2.69 -17.97 18.29
C ILE A 221 3.94 -17.95 19.18
N SER A 222 3.79 -18.19 20.49
CA SER A 222 4.92 -18.24 21.42
C SER A 222 5.91 -19.36 21.07
N ASN A 223 5.44 -20.55 20.66
CA ASN A 223 6.33 -21.62 20.19
C ASN A 223 7.08 -21.25 18.91
N ILE A 224 6.39 -20.61 17.96
CA ILE A 224 6.99 -20.15 16.70
C ILE A 224 8.08 -19.10 16.99
N LEU A 225 7.78 -18.12 17.84
CA LEU A 225 8.74 -17.09 18.22
C LEU A 225 9.93 -17.65 19.00
N LYS A 226 9.70 -18.63 19.87
CA LYS A 226 10.78 -19.34 20.54
C LYS A 226 11.70 -20.05 19.55
N ARG A 227 11.14 -20.72 18.54
CA ARG A 227 11.94 -21.34 17.47
C ARG A 227 12.71 -20.31 16.63
N PHE A 228 12.11 -19.16 16.33
CA PHE A 228 12.83 -18.07 15.65
C PHE A 228 14.03 -17.57 16.47
N GLU A 229 13.88 -17.52 17.79
CA GLU A 229 14.97 -17.17 18.70
C GLU A 229 16.05 -18.26 18.75
N ASP A 230 15.65 -19.53 18.90
CA ASP A 230 16.55 -20.70 18.92
C ASP A 230 17.39 -20.79 17.62
N GLU A 231 16.74 -20.58 16.47
CA GLU A 231 17.37 -20.61 15.13
C GLU A 231 18.02 -19.28 14.71
N LYS A 232 18.00 -18.27 15.60
CA LYS A 232 18.58 -16.95 15.37
C LYS A 232 18.11 -16.31 14.06
N LEU A 233 16.80 -16.26 13.86
CA LEU A 233 16.20 -15.54 12.75
C LEU A 233 16.35 -14.04 12.98
N VAL A 234 17.25 -13.42 12.23
CA VAL A 234 17.57 -11.98 12.29
C VAL A 234 16.74 -11.21 11.27
N CYS A 235 16.14 -10.10 11.69
CA CYS A 235 15.51 -9.14 10.80
C CYS A 235 16.56 -8.14 10.26
N GLU A 236 17.14 -8.40 9.09
CA GLU A 236 18.21 -7.57 8.52
C GLU A 236 17.74 -6.17 8.09
N ASP A 237 16.53 -6.08 7.55
CA ASP A 237 15.91 -4.83 7.17
C ASP A 237 14.40 -4.91 7.33
N VAL A 238 13.78 -3.77 7.65
CA VAL A 238 12.35 -3.70 7.91
C VAL A 238 11.77 -2.36 7.50
N ARG A 239 10.52 -2.40 7.03
CA ARG A 239 9.65 -1.24 6.87
C ARG A 239 8.30 -1.55 7.49
N ILE A 240 7.74 -0.61 8.24
CA ILE A 240 6.44 -0.71 8.90
C ILE A 240 5.67 0.56 8.57
N ALA A 241 4.53 0.43 7.90
CA ALA A 241 3.68 1.58 7.58
C ALA A 241 2.24 1.36 8.03
N MET A 242 1.57 2.44 8.40
CA MET A 242 0.23 2.41 8.96
C MET A 242 -0.64 3.52 8.38
N GLY A 243 -1.92 3.20 8.17
CA GLY A 243 -2.96 4.09 7.66
C GLY A 243 -4.06 4.32 8.69
N VAL A 244 -4.78 5.43 8.56
CA VAL A 244 -5.89 5.81 9.48
C VAL A 244 -5.44 6.07 10.94
N VAL A 245 -4.13 6.17 11.18
CA VAL A 245 -3.51 6.47 12.50
C VAL A 245 -2.77 7.81 12.54
N ALA A 246 -2.88 8.59 11.48
CA ALA A 246 -2.38 9.96 11.36
C ALA A 246 -3.12 10.65 10.19
N PRO A 247 -2.97 11.97 10.00
CA PRO A 247 -3.59 12.69 8.87
C PRO A 247 -3.14 12.18 7.49
N ARG A 248 -1.95 11.57 7.40
CA ARG A 248 -1.39 10.92 6.21
C ARG A 248 -0.90 9.51 6.59
N PRO A 249 -0.82 8.57 5.64
CA PRO A 249 -0.15 7.30 5.90
C PRO A 249 1.30 7.56 6.35
N MET A 250 1.78 6.77 7.31
CA MET A 250 3.06 7.05 7.96
C MET A 250 3.87 5.77 8.18
N ARG A 251 5.20 5.91 8.25
CA ARG A 251 6.11 4.85 8.68
C ARG A 251 6.34 4.91 10.20
N ALA A 252 6.39 3.76 10.85
CA ALA A 252 6.79 3.61 12.25
C ALA A 252 8.32 3.51 12.33
N LYS A 253 9.02 4.62 12.06
CA LYS A 253 10.49 4.62 11.91
C LYS A 253 11.19 4.18 13.19
N LYS A 254 10.68 4.57 14.37
CA LYS A 254 11.29 4.11 15.64
C LYS A 254 11.12 2.61 15.82
N ALA A 255 9.96 2.05 15.44
CA ALA A 255 9.74 0.61 15.50
C ALA A 255 10.63 -0.14 14.50
N GLU A 256 10.84 0.41 13.30
CA GLU A 256 11.77 -0.14 12.31
C GLU A 256 13.20 -0.21 12.86
N GLU A 257 13.73 0.91 13.39
CA GLU A 257 15.08 0.96 13.98
C GLU A 257 15.23 0.03 15.19
N ALA A 258 14.19 -0.11 16.00
CA ALA A 258 14.21 -1.00 17.16
C ALA A 258 14.26 -2.49 16.78
N LEU A 259 13.78 -2.89 15.60
CA LEU A 259 13.76 -4.29 15.15
C LEU A 259 14.94 -4.64 14.22
N LYS A 260 15.42 -3.67 13.44
CA LYS A 260 16.48 -3.89 12.45
C LYS A 260 17.76 -4.44 13.08
N GLY A 261 18.31 -5.47 12.45
CA GLY A 261 19.52 -6.18 12.88
C GLY A 261 19.34 -7.10 14.09
N LYS A 262 18.14 -7.24 14.66
CA LYS A 262 17.89 -8.05 15.87
C LYS A 262 17.28 -9.41 15.54
N VAL A 263 17.48 -10.37 16.44
CA VAL A 263 16.79 -11.66 16.42
C VAL A 263 15.33 -11.45 16.81
N ILE A 264 14.41 -12.05 16.04
CA ILE A 264 12.98 -11.99 16.33
C ILE A 264 12.67 -12.84 17.56
N SER A 265 12.10 -12.22 18.59
CA SER A 265 11.66 -12.88 19.82
C SER A 265 10.32 -12.32 20.33
N GLU A 266 9.68 -13.02 21.27
CA GLU A 266 8.41 -12.59 21.84
C GLU A 266 8.52 -11.27 22.61
N GLY A 267 9.54 -11.12 23.44
CA GLY A 267 9.80 -9.88 24.18
C GLY A 267 10.03 -8.69 23.25
N LEU A 268 10.85 -8.87 22.21
CA LEU A 268 11.09 -7.83 21.22
C LEU A 268 9.81 -7.43 20.49
N PHE A 269 8.98 -8.39 20.08
CA PHE A 269 7.73 -8.08 19.39
C PHE A 269 6.74 -7.30 20.26
N GLN A 270 6.67 -7.58 21.56
CA GLN A 270 5.88 -6.78 22.49
C GLN A 270 6.37 -5.32 22.50
N GLU A 271 7.69 -5.11 22.60
CA GLU A 271 8.32 -3.79 22.54
C GLU A 271 8.02 -3.06 21.22
N ILE A 272 8.20 -3.74 20.07
CA ILE A 272 7.91 -3.18 18.74
C ILE A 272 6.46 -2.73 18.61
N GLY A 273 5.52 -3.50 19.16
CA GLY A 273 4.11 -3.14 19.19
C GLY A 273 3.86 -1.84 19.95
N GLU A 274 4.46 -1.69 21.14
CA GLU A 274 4.35 -0.48 21.96
C GLU A 274 4.99 0.73 21.29
N ILE A 275 6.19 0.57 20.70
CA ILE A 275 6.87 1.65 19.98
C ILE A 275 6.01 2.13 18.80
N ALA A 276 5.51 1.20 17.97
CA ALA A 276 4.67 1.55 16.83
C ALA A 276 3.39 2.29 17.26
N ALA A 277 2.76 1.85 18.36
CA ALA A 277 1.57 2.51 18.90
C ALA A 277 1.87 3.92 19.45
N SER A 278 3.06 4.13 20.02
CA SER A 278 3.50 5.45 20.53
C SER A 278 3.74 6.47 19.42
N GLU A 279 4.07 6.03 18.21
CA GLU A 279 4.26 6.91 17.05
C GLU A 279 2.92 7.37 16.44
N CYS A 280 1.82 6.70 16.77
CA CYS A 280 0.51 6.94 16.18
C CYS A 280 -0.23 8.16 16.77
N GLN A 281 -0.95 8.88 15.92
CA GLN A 281 -1.84 10.00 16.29
C GLN A 281 -3.28 9.80 15.77
N PRO A 282 -3.97 8.71 16.15
CA PRO A 282 -5.33 8.46 15.68
C PRO A 282 -6.33 9.42 16.34
N ARG A 283 -7.40 9.73 15.61
CA ARG A 283 -8.56 10.51 16.08
C ARG A 283 -9.80 9.64 16.27
N ASP A 284 -10.76 10.06 17.07
CA ASP A 284 -12.05 9.37 17.14
C ASP A 284 -12.85 9.51 15.84
N SER A 285 -13.72 8.53 15.59
CA SER A 285 -14.63 8.56 14.45
C SER A 285 -15.76 7.56 14.60
N VAL A 286 -16.76 7.66 13.73
CA VAL A 286 -17.84 6.66 13.58
C VAL A 286 -17.37 5.23 13.27
N ARG A 287 -16.10 5.04 12.91
CA ARG A 287 -15.51 3.73 12.62
C ARG A 287 -14.74 3.15 13.78
N GLY A 288 -14.49 3.91 14.84
CA GLY A 288 -13.68 3.48 15.98
C GLY A 288 -12.97 4.65 16.65
N GLU A 289 -12.73 4.46 17.94
CA GLU A 289 -12.06 5.42 18.82
C GLU A 289 -10.53 5.31 18.72
N ALA A 290 -9.85 6.38 19.10
CA ALA A 290 -8.42 6.55 19.02
C ALA A 290 -7.67 5.53 19.88
N TRP A 291 -8.14 5.26 21.11
CA TRP A 291 -7.52 4.27 22.01
C TRP A 291 -7.52 2.88 21.38
N TYR A 292 -8.66 2.46 20.81
CA TYR A 292 -8.80 1.15 20.18
C TYR A 292 -7.85 0.99 19.01
N ARG A 293 -7.68 2.04 18.18
CA ARG A 293 -6.71 2.01 17.09
C ARG A 293 -5.29 1.86 17.59
N ARG A 294 -4.90 2.56 18.67
CA ARG A 294 -3.55 2.44 19.26
C ARG A 294 -3.30 1.01 19.75
N ASP A 295 -4.25 0.41 20.45
CA ASP A 295 -4.12 -0.97 20.91
C ASP A 295 -4.04 -1.96 19.74
N MET A 296 -4.82 -1.71 18.68
CA MET A 296 -4.78 -2.55 17.50
C MET A 296 -3.49 -2.40 16.70
N VAL A 297 -2.85 -1.24 16.70
CA VAL A 297 -1.52 -1.09 16.10
C VAL A 297 -0.53 -2.05 16.75
N LYS A 298 -0.52 -2.18 18.09
CA LYS A 298 0.39 -3.11 18.79
C LYS A 298 0.27 -4.53 18.26
N VAL A 299 -0.96 -4.99 18.06
CA VAL A 299 -1.27 -6.34 17.60
C VAL A 299 -0.99 -6.51 16.10
N LEU A 300 -1.51 -5.61 15.27
CA LEU A 300 -1.44 -5.75 13.82
C LEU A 300 -0.02 -5.55 13.27
N THR A 301 0.82 -4.75 13.91
CA THR A 301 2.24 -4.62 13.55
C THR A 301 2.94 -5.98 13.66
N LYS A 302 2.80 -6.67 14.79
CA LYS A 302 3.36 -8.02 14.98
C LYS A 302 2.84 -9.00 13.93
N ARG A 303 1.52 -8.99 13.68
CA ARG A 303 0.88 -9.88 12.69
C ARG A 303 1.36 -9.62 11.27
N ALA A 304 1.52 -8.35 10.88
CA ALA A 304 2.00 -7.98 9.56
C ALA A 304 3.45 -8.43 9.35
N ILE A 305 4.31 -8.25 10.36
CA ILE A 305 5.69 -8.74 10.35
C ILE A 305 5.71 -10.27 10.24
N LEU A 306 4.97 -10.99 11.08
CA LEU A 306 4.88 -12.46 11.03
C LEU A 306 4.42 -12.96 9.67
N ARG A 307 3.36 -12.35 9.10
CA ARG A 307 2.85 -12.71 7.77
C ARG A 307 3.87 -12.43 6.67
N ALA A 308 4.72 -11.41 6.81
CA ALA A 308 5.79 -11.13 5.87
C ALA A 308 6.94 -12.14 5.98
N VAL A 309 7.35 -12.50 7.20
CA VAL A 309 8.33 -13.59 7.48
C VAL A 309 7.82 -14.92 6.93
N ASP A 310 6.53 -15.20 7.15
CA ASP A 310 5.88 -16.43 6.72
C ASP A 310 5.98 -16.67 5.22
N ARG A 311 5.82 -15.61 4.42
CA ARG A 311 5.93 -15.65 2.95
C ARG A 311 7.34 -15.88 2.43
N ILE A 312 8.36 -15.61 3.25
CA ILE A 312 9.75 -15.92 2.92
C ILE A 312 10.02 -17.40 3.17
N ILE A 313 9.58 -17.90 4.32
CA ILE A 313 9.90 -19.25 4.78
C ILE A 313 9.02 -20.31 4.11
N ARG A 314 7.75 -19.98 3.81
CA ARG A 314 6.78 -20.84 3.12
C ARG A 314 6.37 -20.23 1.76
N PRO A 315 7.27 -20.24 0.75
CA PRO A 315 6.98 -19.65 -0.55
C PRO A 315 6.05 -20.52 -1.43
N ASP A 316 5.87 -21.80 -1.10
CA ASP A 316 5.06 -22.74 -1.87
C ASP A 316 3.56 -22.67 -1.50
N ASP A 317 2.71 -22.55 -2.51
CA ASP A 317 1.23 -22.46 -2.43
C ASP A 317 0.54 -23.75 -1.92
N MET A 318 1.25 -24.66 -1.24
CA MET A 318 0.61 -25.81 -0.61
C MET A 318 -0.41 -25.27 0.41
N ILE A 319 -1.67 -25.64 0.18
CA ILE A 319 -2.85 -25.10 0.86
C ILE A 319 -2.77 -25.46 2.35
N TRP A 320 -2.11 -24.60 3.12
CA TRP A 320 -2.19 -24.56 4.57
C TRP A 320 -3.27 -23.53 4.94
N PRO A 321 -4.14 -23.80 5.93
CA PRO A 321 -5.13 -22.82 6.35
C PRO A 321 -4.44 -21.49 6.67
N GLU A 322 -5.00 -20.39 6.15
CA GLU A 322 -4.47 -19.04 6.40
C GLU A 322 -4.35 -18.87 7.92
N ARG A 323 -3.12 -18.70 8.43
CA ARG A 323 -2.92 -18.54 9.87
C ARG A 323 -3.61 -17.25 10.29
N LEU A 324 -4.63 -17.37 11.13
CA LEU A 324 -5.31 -16.26 11.79
C LEU A 324 -4.42 -15.75 12.93
N TRP A 325 -3.26 -15.18 12.57
CA TRP A 325 -2.39 -14.48 13.51
C TRP A 325 -3.19 -13.45 14.31
#